data_AF-A0A9W9I4B6-F1
#
_entry.id   AF-A0A9W9I4B6-F1
#
_cell.length_a   1.000
_cell.length_b   1.000
_cell.length_c   1.000
_cell.angle_alpha   90.00
_cell.angle_beta   90.00
_cell.angle_gamma   90.00
#
_symmetry.space_group_name_H-M   'P 1'
#
loop_
_entity.id
_entity.type
_entity.pdbx_description
1 polymer ?
#
loop_
_entity_poly.entity_id
_entity_poly.type
_entity_poly.pdbx_seq_one_letter_code
_entity_poly.pdbx_strand_id
1 'polypeptide(L)'
;MLLENGADPGQRDKWGAIPLGEVNSAAGECIEHPEKVPLLLELYRLFVREFGDELFEDLDRRWRATSGFQGPPEALSLIQGHFFKSYSDLSLDVRFKRTMTLDDWWVRASPSTLRIAMGGDHIDPAAYLLEDDNGETLLYRIVQSMAVDFAEKRSRDNPKWRQLLSEAIAASADPCHLSYKYGRPRTPLTEFLRYFTKNWTEIRRAGYKFHSIIQSWALELQLAGVDLEKYGAKEKALLMSGVVDPDVYIYVGLQRSGPGIYPGKGEHLHFHFLSLEFGPSPKDWKLWASNPVDELVWQFWGMVEKREQVMPGTWID
;
A
#
# COMPACT_ATOMS: atom_id res chain seq x y z
N MET A 1 19.57 3.14 30.37
CA MET A 1 20.62 2.15 30.67
C MET A 1 21.64 1.99 29.55
N LEU A 2 21.31 1.45 28.36
CA LEU A 2 22.34 1.22 27.32
C LEU A 2 23.03 2.53 26.88
N LEU A 3 22.24 3.57 26.58
CA LEU A 3 22.77 4.90 26.22
C LEU A 3 23.62 5.50 27.35
N GLU A 4 23.18 5.38 28.60
CA GLU A 4 23.93 5.84 29.78
C GLU A 4 25.26 5.08 29.99
N ASN A 5 25.41 3.90 29.39
CA ASN A 5 26.63 3.10 29.43
C ASN A 5 27.46 3.23 28.13
N GLY A 6 27.20 4.26 27.32
CA GLY A 6 28.01 4.58 26.13
C GLY A 6 27.67 3.78 24.88
N ALA A 7 26.49 3.16 24.80
CA ALA A 7 26.01 2.62 23.54
C ALA A 7 25.81 3.75 22.53
N ASP A 8 26.36 3.60 21.32
CA ASP A 8 26.23 4.58 20.25
C ASP A 8 24.81 4.51 19.64
N PRO A 9 23.98 5.56 19.79
CA PRO A 9 22.67 5.59 19.16
C PRO A 9 22.78 5.61 17.64
N GLY A 10 23.87 6.13 17.06
CA GLY A 10 24.15 6.19 15.62
C GLY A 10 24.59 4.86 14.99
N GLN A 11 24.81 3.82 15.80
CA GLN A 11 25.30 2.53 15.31
C GLN A 11 24.31 1.93 14.32
N ARG A 12 24.82 1.59 13.13
CA ARG A 12 24.05 0.91 12.09
C ARG A 12 24.19 -0.60 12.19
N ASP A 13 23.10 -1.29 11.91
CA ASP A 13 23.10 -2.73 11.73
C ASP A 13 23.64 -3.13 10.34
N LYS A 14 23.62 -4.43 10.03
CA LYS A 14 24.07 -4.95 8.73
C LYS A 14 23.23 -4.49 7.54
N TRP A 15 22.05 -3.93 7.77
CA TRP A 15 21.14 -3.40 6.77
C TRP A 15 21.19 -1.87 6.67
N GLY A 16 22.03 -1.23 7.48
CA GLY A 16 22.14 0.23 7.54
C GLY A 16 21.09 0.89 8.45
N ALA A 17 20.24 0.10 9.11
CA ALA A 17 19.22 0.60 10.03
C ALA A 17 19.86 1.06 11.34
N ILE A 18 19.39 2.20 11.82
CA ILE A 18 19.72 2.75 13.12
C ILE A 18 18.64 2.36 14.15
N PRO A 19 18.93 2.43 15.47
CA PRO A 19 17.94 2.21 16.53
C PRO A 19 16.62 2.98 16.34
N LEU A 20 16.65 4.23 15.85
CA LEU A 20 15.42 4.98 15.53
C LEU A 20 14.61 4.31 14.40
N GLY A 21 15.28 3.75 13.39
CA GLY A 21 14.67 2.98 12.31
C GLY A 21 14.05 1.66 12.81
N GLU A 22 14.65 1.04 13.82
CA GLU A 22 14.07 -0.13 14.50
C GLU A 22 12.81 0.24 15.30
N VAL A 23 12.84 1.36 16.03
CA VAL A 23 11.65 1.91 16.70
C VAL A 23 10.54 2.18 15.69
N ASN A 24 10.88 2.74 14.53
CA ASN A 24 9.92 2.96 13.45
C ASN A 24 9.36 1.65 12.89
N SER A 25 10.20 0.65 12.62
CA SER A 25 9.73 -0.66 12.16
C SER A 25 8.81 -1.35 13.17
N ALA A 26 9.10 -1.23 14.48
CA ALA A 26 8.27 -1.78 15.54
C ALA A 26 6.95 -1.00 15.75
N ALA A 27 6.85 0.24 15.26
CA ALA A 27 5.67 1.07 15.42
C ALA A 27 4.43 0.46 14.74
N GLY A 28 4.61 -0.23 13.61
CA GLY A 28 3.54 -0.90 12.89
C GLY A 28 2.77 -1.89 13.78
N GLU A 29 3.48 -2.68 14.58
CA GLU A 29 2.89 -3.61 15.56
C GLU A 29 2.25 -2.88 16.74
N CYS A 30 2.88 -1.80 17.21
CA CYS A 30 2.38 -1.03 18.34
C CYS A 30 1.07 -0.28 18.04
N ILE A 31 0.79 0.08 16.78
CA ILE A 31 -0.48 0.72 16.39
C ILE A 31 -1.68 -0.21 16.63
N GLU A 32 -1.49 -1.53 16.61
CA GLU A 32 -2.54 -2.50 16.93
C GLU A 32 -2.83 -2.60 18.44
N HIS A 33 -2.00 -1.93 19.24
CA HIS A 33 -1.99 -1.93 20.68
C HIS A 33 -1.98 -0.48 21.22
N PRO A 34 -3.13 0.22 21.23
CA PRO A 34 -3.20 1.63 21.62
C PRO A 34 -2.53 1.94 22.98
N GLU A 35 -2.54 0.98 23.91
CA GLU A 35 -1.87 1.06 25.20
C GLU A 35 -0.34 1.19 25.13
N LYS A 36 0.28 0.77 24.02
CA LYS A 36 1.73 0.86 23.77
C LYS A 36 2.16 2.18 23.12
N VAL A 37 1.22 2.96 22.59
CA VAL A 37 1.53 4.23 21.91
C VAL A 37 2.30 5.21 22.81
N PRO A 38 1.97 5.40 24.10
CA PRO A 38 2.76 6.28 24.98
C PRO A 38 4.22 5.85 25.10
N LEU A 39 4.48 4.55 25.27
CA LEU A 39 5.83 3.99 25.35
C LEU A 39 6.60 4.20 24.04
N LEU A 40 5.93 4.00 22.90
CA LEU A 40 6.52 4.24 21.60
C LEU A 40 6.94 5.71 21.44
N LEU A 41 6.11 6.66 21.87
CA LEU A 41 6.45 8.09 21.85
C LEU A 41 7.63 8.45 22.76
N GLU A 42 7.78 7.77 23.90
CA GLU A 42 8.96 7.93 24.76
C GLU A 42 10.23 7.41 24.07
N LEU A 43 10.15 6.29 23.34
CA LEU A 43 11.27 5.79 22.54
C LEU A 43 11.65 6.78 21.43
N TYR A 44 10.67 7.33 20.70
CA TYR A 44 10.94 8.38 19.72
C TYR A 44 11.60 9.61 20.36
N ARG A 45 11.09 10.10 21.50
CA ARG A 45 11.72 11.22 22.24
C ARG A 45 13.17 10.93 22.60
N LEU A 46 13.42 9.73 23.11
CA LEU A 46 14.74 9.30 23.53
C LEU A 46 15.69 9.27 22.33
N PHE A 47 15.35 8.55 21.26
CA PHE A 47 16.25 8.39 20.14
C PHE A 47 16.38 9.63 19.27
N VAL A 48 15.33 10.44 19.11
CA VAL A 48 15.43 11.71 18.37
C VAL A 48 16.35 12.70 19.10
N ARG A 49 16.34 12.74 20.43
CA ARG A 49 17.24 13.61 21.20
C ARG A 49 18.71 13.21 21.08
N GLU A 50 18.96 11.91 21.02
CA GLU A 50 20.31 11.33 21.04
C GLU A 50 20.90 11.15 19.64
N PHE A 51 20.07 11.21 18.60
CA PHE A 51 20.51 11.25 17.21
C PHE A 51 21.01 12.65 16.84
N GLY A 52 22.15 12.71 16.14
CA GLY A 52 22.64 13.95 15.52
C GLY A 52 21.77 14.37 14.34
N ASP A 53 22.29 15.23 13.45
CA ASP A 53 21.54 15.87 12.34
C ASP A 53 21.07 14.92 11.21
N GLU A 54 21.15 13.60 11.39
CA GLU A 54 20.75 12.63 10.39
C GLU A 54 19.27 12.20 10.55
N LEU A 55 18.49 12.45 9.50
CA LEU A 55 17.09 12.04 9.42
C LEU A 55 16.97 10.54 9.13
N PHE A 56 15.90 9.91 9.64
CA PHE A 56 15.60 8.50 9.38
C PHE A 56 15.12 8.23 7.94
N GLU A 57 14.73 9.28 7.20
CA GLU A 57 14.27 9.19 5.82
C GLU A 57 15.46 8.95 4.87
N ASP A 58 15.52 7.79 4.23
CA ASP A 58 16.45 7.55 3.13
C ASP A 58 15.87 8.12 1.83
N LEU A 59 16.06 9.42 1.65
CA LEU A 59 15.58 10.14 0.45
C LEU A 59 16.16 9.58 -0.85
N ASP A 60 17.35 9.00 -0.79
CA ASP A 60 18.04 8.43 -1.93
C ASP A 60 17.68 6.94 -2.16
N ARG A 61 16.82 6.36 -1.31
CA ARG A 61 16.42 4.95 -1.33
C ARG A 61 17.62 3.99 -1.44
N ARG A 62 18.77 4.36 -0.86
CA ARG A 62 20.02 3.58 -0.92
C ARG A 62 19.90 2.25 -0.18
N TRP A 63 19.04 2.21 0.84
CA TRP A 63 18.83 1.06 1.72
C TRP A 63 17.43 0.52 1.53
N ARG A 64 17.33 -0.72 1.04
CA ARG A 64 16.05 -1.44 0.92
C ARG A 64 15.34 -1.70 2.26
N ALA A 65 16.00 -1.40 3.38
CA ALA A 65 15.56 -1.74 4.73
C ALA A 65 14.99 -0.54 5.52
N THR A 66 15.09 0.70 5.03
CA THR A 66 14.45 1.83 5.72
C THR A 66 12.97 1.84 5.37
N SER A 67 12.17 1.36 6.31
CA SER A 67 10.77 1.01 6.15
C SER A 67 9.81 2.22 6.21
N GLY A 68 10.04 3.24 5.38
CA GLY A 68 9.26 4.49 5.37
C GLY A 68 9.01 5.03 6.78
N PHE A 69 7.84 5.63 7.05
CA PHE A 69 7.43 5.99 8.42
C PHE A 69 6.18 5.21 8.84
N GLN A 70 6.29 4.46 9.93
CA GLN A 70 5.18 3.66 10.48
C GLN A 70 4.76 4.13 11.87
N GLY A 71 5.38 5.19 12.39
CA GLY A 71 5.04 5.79 13.67
C GLY A 71 3.64 6.44 13.71
N PRO A 72 3.15 6.74 14.93
CA PRO A 72 1.97 7.58 15.09
C PRO A 72 2.27 9.02 14.61
N PRO A 73 1.25 9.81 14.21
CA PRO A 73 1.44 11.18 13.71
C PRO A 73 2.23 12.10 14.65
N GLU A 74 2.08 11.92 15.95
CA GLU A 74 2.78 12.68 16.99
C GLU A 74 4.29 12.42 16.96
N ALA A 75 4.72 11.20 16.62
CA ALA A 75 6.14 10.90 16.45
C ALA A 75 6.72 11.60 15.22
N LEU A 76 5.97 11.70 14.11
CA LEU A 76 6.42 12.46 12.93
C LEU A 76 6.58 13.94 13.26
N SER A 77 5.59 14.51 13.96
CA SER A 77 5.65 15.91 14.40
C SER A 77 6.85 16.17 15.32
N LEU A 78 7.16 15.22 16.21
CA LEU A 78 8.31 15.29 17.09
C LEU A 78 9.63 15.29 16.32
N ILE A 79 9.76 14.39 15.35
CA ILE A 79 10.95 14.31 14.50
C ILE A 79 11.11 15.62 13.72
N GLN A 80 10.06 16.07 13.05
CA GLN A 80 10.10 17.33 12.31
C GLN A 80 10.44 18.54 13.19
N GLY A 81 9.86 18.64 14.39
CA GLY A 81 10.15 19.72 15.32
C GLY A 81 11.57 19.69 15.90
N HIS A 82 12.23 18.53 15.88
CA HIS A 82 13.63 18.41 16.30
C HIS A 82 14.60 18.85 15.18
N PHE A 83 14.40 18.33 13.97
CA PHE A 83 15.33 18.54 12.84
C PHE A 83 15.12 19.86 12.11
N PHE A 84 13.96 20.51 12.27
CA PHE A 84 13.62 21.73 11.55
C PHE A 84 13.15 22.80 12.50
N LYS A 85 13.71 24.01 12.37
CA LYS A 85 13.21 25.19 13.07
C LYS A 85 11.73 25.45 12.73
N SER A 86 11.38 25.25 11.46
CA SER A 86 10.01 25.28 10.95
C SER A 86 9.91 24.37 9.74
N TYR A 87 9.29 23.20 9.90
CA TYR A 87 9.12 22.26 8.79
C TYR A 87 8.17 22.80 7.71
N SER A 88 7.15 23.57 8.12
CA SER A 88 6.19 24.19 7.20
C SER A 88 6.83 25.24 6.27
N ASP A 89 7.96 25.82 6.68
CA ASP A 89 8.70 26.82 5.88
C ASP A 89 9.54 26.18 4.76
N LEU A 90 9.69 24.84 4.75
CA LEU A 90 10.33 24.14 3.65
C LEU A 90 9.53 24.32 2.36
N SER A 91 10.24 24.44 1.24
CA SER A 91 9.63 24.48 -0.10
C SER A 91 8.70 23.29 -0.32
N LEU A 92 7.63 23.52 -1.08
CA LEU A 92 6.62 22.50 -1.35
C LEU A 92 7.23 21.20 -1.93
N ASP A 93 8.18 21.32 -2.87
CA ASP A 93 8.90 20.17 -3.46
C ASP A 93 9.63 19.32 -2.43
N VAL A 94 10.24 19.95 -1.41
CA VAL A 94 10.96 19.23 -0.35
C VAL A 94 9.97 18.46 0.54
N ARG A 95 8.87 19.10 0.94
CA ARG A 95 7.82 18.44 1.74
C ARG A 95 7.16 17.30 0.96
N PHE A 96 6.89 17.53 -0.33
CA PHE A 96 6.36 16.52 -1.23
C PHE A 96 7.30 15.32 -1.34
N LYS A 97 8.58 15.52 -1.68
CA LYS A 97 9.56 14.43 -1.80
C LYS A 97 9.65 13.58 -0.53
N ARG A 98 9.71 14.24 0.64
CA ARG A 98 9.71 13.56 1.95
C ARG A 98 8.42 12.76 2.17
N THR A 99 7.26 13.36 1.90
CA THR A 99 5.96 12.67 1.98
C THR A 99 5.92 11.45 1.07
N MET A 100 6.48 11.54 -0.13
CA MET A 100 6.56 10.43 -1.08
C MET A 100 7.53 9.32 -0.65
N THR A 101 8.48 9.62 0.26
CA THR A 101 9.39 8.63 0.90
C THR A 101 8.80 7.95 2.13
N LEU A 102 7.62 8.39 2.58
CA LEU A 102 6.91 7.63 3.61
C LEU A 102 6.49 6.25 3.10
N ASP A 103 6.54 5.96 1.80
CA ASP A 103 6.15 4.66 1.24
C ASP A 103 7.20 3.56 1.45
N ASP A 104 6.74 2.46 2.03
CA ASP A 104 7.39 1.16 2.01
C ASP A 104 6.30 0.05 1.95
N TRP A 105 6.73 -1.18 1.71
CA TRP A 105 5.94 -2.41 1.54
C TRP A 105 4.83 -2.63 2.56
N TRP A 106 4.85 -1.94 3.71
CA TRP A 106 3.83 -2.02 4.77
C TRP A 106 3.39 -0.67 5.35
N VAL A 107 3.72 0.48 4.73
CA VAL A 107 3.50 1.76 5.40
C VAL A 107 2.03 2.11 5.57
N ARG A 108 1.68 2.31 6.85
CA ARG A 108 0.38 2.70 7.40
C ARG A 108 0.34 4.21 7.63
N ALA A 109 0.65 5.02 6.63
CA ALA A 109 0.51 6.47 6.78
C ALA A 109 -0.98 6.78 7.03
N SER A 110 -1.28 7.42 8.15
CA SER A 110 -2.65 7.89 8.43
C SER A 110 -2.93 9.19 7.67
N PRO A 111 -4.21 9.63 7.55
CA PRO A 111 -4.52 10.94 6.98
C PRO A 111 -3.79 12.08 7.70
N SER A 112 -3.68 11.98 9.03
CA SER A 112 -2.95 12.95 9.86
C SER A 112 -1.45 12.92 9.57
N THR A 113 -0.88 11.73 9.37
CA THR A 113 0.54 11.57 9.02
C THR A 113 0.85 12.28 7.69
N LEU A 114 0.02 12.10 6.67
CA LEU A 114 0.22 12.76 5.37
C LEU A 114 0.09 14.30 5.47
N ARG A 115 -0.86 14.79 6.27
CA ARG A 115 -1.00 16.23 6.55
C ARG A 115 0.25 16.80 7.22
N ILE A 116 0.71 16.18 8.30
CA ILE A 116 1.95 16.57 9.00
C ILE A 116 3.17 16.51 8.08
N ALA A 117 3.28 15.46 7.25
CA ALA A 117 4.36 15.33 6.25
C ALA A 117 4.32 16.43 5.18
N MET A 118 3.12 16.94 4.86
CA MET A 118 2.92 18.09 4.00
C MET A 118 2.98 19.42 4.78
N GLY A 119 3.42 19.44 6.03
CA GLY A 119 3.71 20.66 6.78
C GLY A 119 2.53 21.29 7.53
N GLY A 120 1.45 20.56 7.78
CA GLY A 120 0.39 21.03 8.69
C GLY A 120 -0.99 20.42 8.40
N ASP A 121 -2.04 21.00 8.99
CA ASP A 121 -3.40 20.47 8.84
C ASP A 121 -3.99 20.65 7.43
N HIS A 122 -3.42 21.52 6.61
CA HIS A 122 -3.85 21.78 5.24
C HIS A 122 -2.73 21.46 4.25
N ILE A 123 -3.09 20.75 3.19
CA ILE A 123 -2.17 20.43 2.08
C ILE A 123 -2.38 21.49 1.01
N ASP A 124 -1.28 22.10 0.55
CA ASP A 124 -1.31 23.03 -0.57
C ASP A 124 -1.87 22.33 -1.82
N PRO A 125 -2.90 22.88 -2.50
CA PRO A 125 -3.45 22.26 -3.71
C PRO A 125 -2.42 21.94 -4.79
N ALA A 126 -1.35 22.73 -4.90
CA ALA A 126 -0.28 22.48 -5.86
C ALA A 126 0.47 21.16 -5.58
N ALA A 127 0.47 20.68 -4.34
CA ALA A 127 1.13 19.42 -3.96
C ALA A 127 0.53 18.20 -4.66
N TYR A 128 -0.76 18.24 -4.97
CA TYR A 128 -1.45 17.14 -5.65
C TYR A 128 -1.09 17.01 -7.13
N LEU A 129 -0.44 18.04 -7.68
CA LEU A 129 0.01 18.10 -9.07
C LEU A 129 1.52 17.86 -9.20
N LEU A 130 2.24 17.77 -8.08
CA LEU A 130 3.64 17.37 -8.09
C LEU A 130 3.77 15.88 -8.37
N GLU A 131 4.84 15.51 -9.05
CA GLU A 131 5.17 14.14 -9.40
C GLU A 131 6.55 13.79 -8.82
N ASP A 132 6.69 12.56 -8.32
CA ASP A 132 8.00 11.99 -8.00
C ASP A 132 8.70 11.46 -9.26
N ASP A 133 9.92 10.92 -9.12
CA ASP A 133 10.69 10.40 -10.25
C ASP A 133 10.02 9.21 -10.98
N ASN A 134 8.94 8.66 -10.42
CA ASN A 134 8.14 7.58 -11.00
C ASN A 134 6.83 8.07 -11.63
N GLY A 135 6.57 9.38 -11.66
CA GLY A 135 5.27 9.92 -12.02
C GLY A 135 4.19 9.64 -10.97
N GLU A 136 4.56 9.36 -9.71
CA GLU A 136 3.55 9.25 -8.65
C GLU A 136 3.24 10.64 -8.10
N THR A 137 1.96 11.02 -8.13
CA THR A 137 1.44 12.17 -7.41
C THR A 137 1.10 11.81 -5.97
N LEU A 138 0.79 12.82 -5.14
CA LEU A 138 0.33 12.59 -3.76
C LEU A 138 -0.94 11.72 -3.70
N LEU A 139 -1.75 11.71 -4.76
CA LEU A 139 -2.93 10.85 -4.86
C LEU A 139 -2.56 9.37 -4.72
N TYR A 140 -1.40 8.93 -5.23
CA TYR A 140 -0.95 7.55 -5.07
C TYR A 140 -0.77 7.17 -3.60
N ARG A 141 -0.14 8.05 -2.81
CA ARG A 141 0.04 7.80 -1.37
C ARG A 141 -1.28 7.73 -0.64
N ILE A 142 -2.22 8.62 -0.99
CA ILE A 142 -3.58 8.61 -0.42
C ILE A 142 -4.27 7.28 -0.71
N VAL A 143 -4.32 6.84 -1.97
CA VAL A 143 -5.05 5.61 -2.34
C VAL A 143 -4.39 4.34 -1.82
N GLN A 144 -3.06 4.30 -1.77
CA GLN A 144 -2.31 3.17 -1.23
C GLN A 144 -2.56 2.98 0.26
N SER A 145 -2.48 4.06 1.05
CA SER A 145 -2.75 4.01 2.48
C SER A 145 -4.24 3.77 2.79
N MET A 146 -5.14 4.41 2.05
CA MET A 146 -6.58 4.17 2.15
C MET A 146 -6.94 2.70 1.87
N ALA A 147 -6.31 2.08 0.86
CA ALA A 147 -6.54 0.68 0.53
C ALA A 147 -6.15 -0.29 1.66
N VAL A 148 -5.01 -0.05 2.32
CA VAL A 148 -4.55 -0.84 3.46
C VAL A 148 -5.53 -0.72 4.63
N ASP A 149 -5.92 0.51 4.98
CA ASP A 149 -6.89 0.77 6.06
C ASP A 149 -8.26 0.13 5.80
N PHE A 150 -8.72 0.15 4.54
CA PHE A 150 -9.98 -0.47 4.13
C PHE A 150 -9.92 -1.99 4.22
N ALA A 151 -8.80 -2.58 3.80
CA ALA A 151 -8.59 -4.02 3.85
C ALA A 151 -8.56 -4.51 5.31
N GLU A 152 -7.93 -3.77 6.22
CA GLU A 152 -7.90 -4.09 7.64
C GLU A 152 -9.23 -3.82 8.39
N LYS A 153 -10.27 -3.35 7.68
CA LYS A 153 -11.60 -3.00 8.24
C LYS A 153 -11.53 -1.96 9.37
N ARG A 154 -10.41 -1.24 9.50
CA ARG A 154 -10.22 -0.23 10.55
C ARG A 154 -11.19 0.92 10.39
N SER A 155 -11.46 1.29 9.14
CA SER A 155 -12.37 2.39 8.85
C SER A 155 -12.84 2.36 7.39
N ARG A 156 -13.78 1.44 7.08
CA ARG A 156 -14.47 1.44 5.78
C ARG A 156 -15.31 2.71 5.55
N ASP A 157 -15.55 3.46 6.61
CA ASP A 157 -16.11 4.80 6.57
C ASP A 157 -15.17 5.76 7.31
N ASN A 158 -14.03 6.06 6.67
CA ASN A 158 -13.07 7.03 7.20
C ASN A 158 -13.29 8.39 6.54
N PRO A 159 -14.01 9.33 7.19
CA PRO A 159 -14.24 10.65 6.60
C PRO A 159 -12.92 11.40 6.33
N LYS A 160 -11.83 11.09 7.03
CA LYS A 160 -10.54 11.76 6.82
C LYS A 160 -9.85 11.31 5.54
N TRP A 161 -9.94 10.03 5.15
CA TRP A 161 -9.43 9.57 3.85
C TRP A 161 -10.23 10.17 2.71
N ARG A 162 -11.56 10.14 2.84
CA ARG A 162 -12.48 10.77 1.88
C ARG A 162 -12.23 12.26 1.71
N GLN A 163 -11.93 12.96 2.80
CA GLN A 163 -11.57 14.37 2.76
C GLN A 163 -10.28 14.58 1.94
N LEU A 164 -9.23 13.80 2.19
CA LEU A 164 -7.98 13.91 1.41
C LEU A 164 -8.17 13.60 -0.07
N LEU A 165 -8.98 12.58 -0.39
CA LEU A 165 -9.34 12.27 -1.77
C LEU A 165 -10.12 13.42 -2.42
N SER A 166 -11.10 13.97 -1.72
CA SER A 166 -11.90 15.12 -2.20
C SER A 166 -11.04 16.37 -2.42
N GLU A 167 -10.09 16.64 -1.52
CA GLU A 167 -9.11 17.73 -1.66
C GLU A 167 -8.23 17.51 -2.91
N ALA A 168 -7.76 16.28 -3.16
CA ALA A 168 -6.99 15.95 -4.36
C ALA A 168 -7.80 16.16 -5.65
N ILE A 169 -9.05 15.67 -5.69
CA ILE A 169 -9.93 15.83 -6.86
C ILE A 169 -10.28 17.31 -7.08
N ALA A 170 -10.58 18.07 -6.01
CA ALA A 170 -10.83 19.50 -6.09
C ALA A 170 -9.59 20.28 -6.58
N ALA A 171 -8.39 19.82 -6.24
CA ALA A 171 -7.12 20.33 -6.76
C ALA A 171 -6.80 19.87 -8.19
N SER A 172 -7.74 19.20 -8.87
CA SER A 172 -7.60 18.68 -10.24
C SER A 172 -6.58 17.55 -10.42
N ALA A 173 -6.30 16.76 -9.37
CA ALA A 173 -5.54 15.53 -9.51
C ALA A 173 -6.29 14.54 -10.43
N ASP A 174 -5.61 13.96 -11.42
CA ASP A 174 -6.20 12.99 -12.34
C ASP A 174 -6.31 11.60 -11.67
N PRO A 175 -7.52 11.07 -11.43
CA PRO A 175 -7.68 9.74 -10.84
C PRO A 175 -7.25 8.60 -11.77
N CYS A 176 -6.94 8.90 -13.04
CA CYS A 176 -6.35 7.97 -14.00
C CYS A 176 -4.91 8.36 -14.39
N HIS A 177 -4.20 9.13 -13.55
CA HIS A 177 -2.78 9.43 -13.74
C HIS A 177 -1.98 8.11 -13.86
N LEU A 178 -0.81 8.15 -14.51
CA LEU A 178 0.02 6.96 -14.74
C LEU A 178 1.34 7.05 -13.98
N SER A 179 1.58 6.05 -13.12
CA SER A 179 2.84 5.82 -12.42
C SER A 179 3.65 4.73 -13.13
N TYR A 180 4.97 4.89 -13.19
CA TYR A 180 5.91 4.00 -13.88
C TYR A 180 6.85 3.25 -12.94
N LYS A 181 6.60 3.29 -11.62
CA LYS A 181 7.49 2.79 -10.56
C LYS A 181 7.99 1.35 -10.72
N TYR A 182 7.26 0.51 -11.45
CA TYR A 182 7.56 -0.92 -11.61
C TYR A 182 7.78 -1.34 -13.07
N GLY A 183 8.13 -0.39 -13.94
CA GLY A 183 8.36 -0.65 -15.37
C GLY A 183 7.09 -0.91 -16.17
N ARG A 184 5.92 -1.01 -15.52
CA ARG A 184 4.61 -1.03 -16.15
C ARG A 184 3.75 0.10 -15.60
N PRO A 185 3.05 0.87 -16.46
CA PRO A 185 2.18 1.95 -16.03
C PRO A 185 1.04 1.47 -15.14
N ARG A 186 0.69 2.27 -14.13
CA ARG A 186 -0.38 1.96 -13.17
C ARG A 186 -1.20 3.17 -12.83
N THR A 187 -2.52 3.00 -12.73
CA THR A 187 -3.45 4.03 -12.25
C THR A 187 -3.62 3.97 -10.74
N PRO A 188 -4.11 5.05 -10.10
CA PRO A 188 -4.54 5.03 -8.70
C PRO A 188 -5.46 3.86 -8.35
N LEU A 189 -6.37 3.45 -9.26
CA LEU A 189 -7.21 2.27 -9.06
C LEU A 189 -6.39 0.97 -8.98
N THR A 190 -5.45 0.75 -9.89
CA THR A 190 -4.63 -0.47 -9.84
C THR A 190 -3.76 -0.53 -8.59
N GLU A 191 -3.26 0.61 -8.12
CA GLU A 191 -2.52 0.70 -6.86
C GLU A 191 -3.42 0.50 -5.64
N PHE A 192 -4.65 1.02 -5.66
CA PHE A 192 -5.65 0.73 -4.64
C PHE A 192 -5.94 -0.76 -4.54
N LEU A 193 -6.21 -1.44 -5.66
CA LEU A 193 -6.45 -2.88 -5.70
C LEU A 193 -5.26 -3.68 -5.17
N ARG A 194 -4.05 -3.34 -5.61
CA ARG A 194 -2.81 -3.98 -5.15
C ARG A 194 -2.62 -3.86 -3.65
N TYR A 195 -2.71 -2.64 -3.11
CA TYR A 195 -2.49 -2.43 -1.68
C TYR A 195 -3.61 -3.02 -0.82
N PHE A 196 -4.84 -3.06 -1.32
CA PHE A 196 -5.93 -3.75 -0.66
C PHE A 196 -5.63 -5.25 -0.51
N THR A 197 -5.08 -5.88 -1.56
CA THR A 197 -4.76 -7.32 -1.55
C THR A 197 -3.55 -7.69 -0.69
N LYS A 198 -2.78 -6.72 -0.17
CA LYS A 198 -1.68 -7.01 0.77
C LYS A 198 -2.20 -7.67 2.05
N ASN A 199 -3.40 -7.30 2.50
CA ASN A 199 -4.12 -8.10 3.49
C ASN A 199 -4.79 -9.30 2.81
N TRP A 200 -3.97 -10.28 2.44
CA TRP A 200 -4.38 -11.46 1.71
C TRP A 200 -5.47 -12.29 2.41
N THR A 201 -5.53 -12.22 3.74
CA THR A 201 -6.54 -12.94 4.55
C THR A 201 -7.94 -12.49 4.18
N GLU A 202 -8.14 -11.19 3.94
CA GLU A 202 -9.46 -10.61 3.67
C GLU A 202 -9.95 -10.91 2.26
N ILE A 203 -9.09 -10.75 1.24
CA ILE A 203 -9.44 -11.13 -0.13
C ILE A 203 -9.67 -12.65 -0.25
N ARG A 204 -8.93 -13.47 0.51
CA ARG A 204 -9.15 -14.92 0.60
C ARG A 204 -10.51 -15.25 1.23
N ARG A 205 -10.90 -14.57 2.33
CA ARG A 205 -12.24 -14.71 2.95
C ARG A 205 -13.36 -14.34 1.99
N ALA A 206 -13.12 -13.36 1.10
CA ALA A 206 -14.04 -12.98 0.04
C ALA A 206 -14.04 -13.94 -1.18
N GLY A 207 -13.26 -15.03 -1.15
CA GLY A 207 -13.14 -15.98 -2.25
C GLY A 207 -12.49 -15.37 -3.49
N TYR A 208 -11.54 -14.45 -3.30
CA TYR A 208 -10.84 -13.71 -4.37
C TYR A 208 -11.77 -12.90 -5.30
N LYS A 209 -12.92 -12.48 -4.79
CA LYS A 209 -13.85 -11.60 -5.51
C LYS A 209 -13.48 -10.14 -5.31
N PHE A 210 -13.15 -9.45 -6.39
CA PHE A 210 -12.79 -8.03 -6.37
C PHE A 210 -13.99 -7.07 -6.40
N HIS A 211 -15.21 -7.57 -6.55
CA HIS A 211 -16.40 -6.75 -6.75
C HIS A 211 -16.65 -5.79 -5.57
N SER A 212 -16.59 -6.28 -4.33
CA SER A 212 -16.77 -5.41 -3.16
C SER A 212 -15.67 -4.36 -3.00
N ILE A 213 -14.46 -4.66 -3.48
CA ILE A 213 -13.31 -3.75 -3.42
C ILE A 213 -13.51 -2.61 -4.42
N ILE A 214 -13.83 -2.93 -5.68
CA ILE A 214 -14.07 -1.92 -6.70
C ILE A 214 -15.30 -1.07 -6.38
N GLN A 215 -16.34 -1.65 -5.78
CA GLN A 215 -17.52 -0.91 -5.33
C GLN A 215 -17.17 0.07 -4.19
N SER A 216 -16.26 -0.30 -3.30
CA SER A 216 -15.78 0.59 -2.23
C SER A 216 -14.97 1.75 -2.80
N TRP A 217 -14.10 1.48 -3.78
CA TRP A 217 -13.37 2.52 -4.52
C TRP A 217 -14.30 3.48 -5.26
N ALA A 218 -15.28 2.95 -6.00
CA ALA A 218 -16.26 3.74 -6.73
C ALA A 218 -17.12 4.62 -5.79
N LEU A 219 -17.45 4.12 -4.60
CA LEU A 219 -18.14 4.91 -3.58
C LEU A 219 -17.30 6.12 -3.14
N GLU A 220 -16.02 5.93 -2.83
CA GLU A 220 -15.16 7.03 -2.40
C GLU A 220 -14.94 8.07 -3.50
N LEU A 221 -14.80 7.63 -4.76
CA LEU A 221 -14.75 8.55 -5.91
C LEU A 221 -16.05 9.33 -6.10
N GLN A 222 -17.21 8.67 -5.99
CA GLN A 222 -18.51 9.33 -6.07
C GLN A 222 -18.66 10.38 -4.97
N LEU A 223 -18.27 10.05 -3.74
CA LEU A 223 -18.33 10.97 -2.60
C LEU A 223 -17.32 12.13 -2.73
N ALA A 224 -16.22 11.92 -3.45
CA ALA A 224 -15.27 12.96 -3.83
C ALA A 224 -15.72 13.82 -5.03
N GLY A 225 -16.92 13.58 -5.58
CA GLY A 225 -17.48 14.36 -6.68
C GLY A 225 -17.02 13.95 -8.08
N VAL A 226 -16.44 12.76 -8.23
CA VAL A 226 -16.02 12.23 -9.54
C VAL A 226 -17.21 11.66 -10.30
N ASP A 227 -17.32 12.03 -11.58
CA ASP A 227 -18.23 11.39 -12.53
C ASP A 227 -17.75 9.96 -12.81
N LEU A 228 -18.46 8.99 -12.23
CA LEU A 228 -18.11 7.57 -12.32
C LEU A 228 -18.21 7.02 -13.75
N GLU A 229 -19.13 7.49 -14.58
CA GLU A 229 -19.25 6.96 -15.95
C GLU A 229 -18.07 7.42 -16.80
N LYS A 230 -17.71 8.70 -16.71
CA LYS A 230 -16.55 9.25 -17.41
C LYS A 230 -15.25 8.61 -16.91
N TYR A 231 -15.10 8.47 -15.60
CA TYR A 231 -13.94 7.83 -14.98
C TYR A 231 -13.83 6.35 -15.37
N GLY A 232 -14.91 5.58 -15.25
CA GLY A 232 -14.95 4.16 -15.59
C GLY A 232 -14.66 3.90 -17.07
N ALA A 233 -15.14 4.76 -17.97
CA ALA A 233 -14.81 4.68 -19.39
C ALA A 233 -13.32 4.86 -19.65
N LYS A 234 -12.67 5.82 -18.99
CA LYS A 234 -11.22 6.06 -19.10
C LYS A 234 -10.41 4.90 -18.55
N GLU A 235 -10.72 4.41 -17.35
CA GLU A 235 -10.05 3.25 -16.74
C GLU A 235 -10.21 1.99 -17.60
N LYS A 236 -11.43 1.72 -18.10
CA LYS A 236 -11.66 0.57 -18.99
C LYS A 236 -10.85 0.69 -20.26
N ALA A 237 -10.79 1.87 -20.87
CA ALA A 237 -9.98 2.08 -22.08
C ALA A 237 -8.49 1.85 -21.80
N LEU A 238 -7.97 2.35 -20.67
CA LEU A 238 -6.59 2.13 -20.26
C LEU A 238 -6.29 0.64 -20.05
N LEU A 239 -7.16 -0.08 -19.34
CA LEU A 239 -7.04 -1.52 -19.13
C LEU A 239 -7.04 -2.30 -20.46
N MET A 240 -8.02 -2.03 -21.33
CA MET A 240 -8.18 -2.75 -22.59
C MET A 240 -7.09 -2.43 -23.62
N SER A 241 -6.44 -1.27 -23.52
CA SER A 241 -5.33 -0.88 -24.39
C SER A 241 -4.02 -1.60 -24.07
N GLY A 242 -3.91 -2.24 -22.90
CA GLY A 242 -2.67 -2.84 -22.41
C GLY A 242 -1.63 -1.83 -21.91
N VAL A 243 -2.00 -0.54 -21.81
CA VAL A 243 -1.12 0.50 -21.23
C VAL A 243 -0.92 0.27 -19.74
N VAL A 244 -1.98 -0.10 -19.02
CA VAL A 244 -1.96 -0.30 -17.57
C VAL A 244 -1.71 -1.76 -17.25
N ASP A 245 -0.89 -2.02 -16.23
CA ASP A 245 -0.60 -3.36 -15.72
C ASP A 245 -1.89 -4.05 -15.21
N PRO A 246 -2.38 -5.10 -15.88
CA PRO A 246 -3.59 -5.80 -15.47
C PRO A 246 -3.32 -6.86 -14.39
N ASP A 247 -2.05 -7.07 -14.01
CA ASP A 247 -1.62 -8.18 -13.18
C ASP A 247 -1.53 -7.78 -11.70
N VAL A 248 -2.06 -8.64 -10.82
CA VAL A 248 -1.86 -8.54 -9.37
C VAL A 248 -1.42 -9.88 -8.79
N TYR A 249 -0.45 -9.84 -7.88
CA TYR A 249 0.09 -11.02 -7.20
C TYR A 249 -0.36 -11.01 -5.74
N ILE A 250 -1.16 -11.99 -5.35
CA ILE A 250 -1.69 -12.10 -3.98
C ILE A 250 -0.92 -13.18 -3.25
N TYR A 251 -0.27 -12.81 -2.13
CA TYR A 251 0.37 -13.77 -1.23
C TYR A 251 -0.66 -14.72 -0.64
N VAL A 252 -0.44 -16.04 -0.66
CA VAL A 252 -1.40 -17.03 -0.13
C VAL A 252 -0.86 -17.92 0.98
N GLY A 253 0.38 -17.67 1.41
CA GLY A 253 1.01 -18.35 2.52
C GLY A 253 2.45 -18.76 2.23
N LEU A 254 3.06 -19.44 3.20
CA LEU A 254 4.37 -20.06 3.03
C LEU A 254 4.29 -21.19 2.00
N GLN A 255 5.33 -21.34 1.19
CA GLN A 255 5.44 -22.41 0.22
C GLN A 255 5.32 -23.78 0.92
N ARG A 256 4.25 -24.52 0.64
CA ARG A 256 3.96 -25.80 1.32
C ARG A 256 4.69 -26.99 0.70
N SER A 257 5.30 -26.78 -0.46
CA SER A 257 5.80 -27.82 -1.35
C SER A 257 7.34 -27.92 -1.46
N GLY A 258 8.10 -27.16 -0.66
CA GLY A 258 9.57 -27.17 -0.70
C GLY A 258 10.22 -27.74 0.57
N PRO A 259 11.40 -28.40 0.48
CA PRO A 259 12.20 -28.78 1.65
C PRO A 259 12.85 -27.51 2.24
N GLY A 260 12.09 -26.81 3.08
CA GLY A 260 12.57 -25.64 3.83
C GLY A 260 11.56 -24.49 3.82
N ILE A 261 11.10 -24.10 5.01
CA ILE A 261 10.41 -22.83 5.23
C ILE A 261 11.48 -21.74 5.12
N TYR A 262 11.60 -21.08 3.97
CA TYR A 262 12.41 -19.87 3.85
C TYR A 262 11.52 -18.67 4.22
N PRO A 263 11.84 -17.91 5.28
CA PRO A 263 11.20 -16.63 5.54
C PRO A 263 11.32 -15.75 4.29
N GLY A 264 10.19 -15.23 3.78
CA GLY A 264 10.15 -14.39 2.59
C GLY A 264 9.95 -15.11 1.25
N LYS A 265 9.89 -16.45 1.20
CA LYS A 265 9.42 -17.19 0.02
C LYS A 265 7.97 -17.63 0.21
N GLY A 266 7.05 -16.72 -0.10
CA GLY A 266 5.62 -16.99 -0.16
C GLY A 266 5.21 -17.65 -1.46
N GLU A 267 4.15 -18.45 -1.41
CA GLU A 267 3.35 -18.73 -2.60
C GLU A 267 2.53 -17.47 -2.93
N HIS A 268 2.58 -17.06 -4.19
CA HIS A 268 1.75 -15.98 -4.73
C HIS A 268 0.84 -16.55 -5.81
N LEU A 269 -0.44 -16.20 -5.74
CA LEU A 269 -1.38 -16.43 -6.83
C LEU A 269 -1.38 -15.23 -7.77
N HIS A 270 -1.24 -15.49 -9.06
CA HIS A 270 -1.30 -14.48 -10.11
C HIS A 270 -2.74 -14.31 -10.58
N PHE A 271 -3.26 -13.10 -10.46
CA PHE A 271 -4.56 -12.70 -10.98
C PHE A 271 -4.34 -11.71 -12.11
N HIS A 272 -5.13 -11.85 -13.18
CA HIS A 272 -5.12 -10.97 -14.34
C HIS A 272 -6.50 -10.34 -14.51
N PHE A 273 -6.58 -9.01 -14.51
CA PHE A 273 -7.84 -8.29 -14.71
C PHE A 273 -8.28 -8.35 -16.17
N LEU A 274 -9.44 -8.96 -16.41
CA LEU A 274 -9.98 -9.24 -17.74
C LEU A 274 -10.87 -8.10 -18.26
N SER A 275 -11.67 -7.51 -17.37
CA SER A 275 -12.65 -6.50 -17.75
C SER A 275 -13.15 -5.71 -16.55
N LEU A 276 -13.51 -4.46 -16.81
CA LEU A 276 -14.19 -3.56 -15.89
C LEU A 276 -15.61 -3.28 -16.41
N GLU A 277 -16.61 -3.64 -15.63
CA GLU A 277 -17.98 -3.11 -15.75
C GLU A 277 -18.12 -1.91 -14.82
N PHE A 278 -18.79 -0.86 -15.29
CA PHE A 278 -19.01 0.37 -14.54
C PHE A 278 -20.36 0.98 -14.92
N GLY A 279 -20.85 1.85 -14.05
CA GLY A 279 -22.07 2.64 -14.23
C GLY A 279 -22.07 3.84 -13.27
N PRO A 280 -23.16 4.63 -13.25
CA PRO A 280 -23.26 5.84 -12.43
C PRO A 280 -23.35 5.56 -10.93
N SER A 281 -23.73 4.34 -10.53
CA SER A 281 -23.78 3.92 -9.13
C SER A 281 -22.62 3.00 -8.78
N PRO A 282 -22.01 3.11 -7.59
CA PRO A 282 -20.96 2.19 -7.15
C PRO A 282 -21.36 0.72 -7.30
N LYS A 283 -22.63 0.36 -7.11
CA LYS A 283 -23.13 -1.02 -7.24
C LYS A 283 -23.01 -1.60 -8.65
N ASP A 284 -22.94 -0.76 -9.67
CA ASP A 284 -22.82 -1.16 -11.08
C ASP A 284 -21.39 -1.64 -11.39
N TRP A 285 -20.44 -1.35 -10.50
CA TRP A 285 -19.04 -1.65 -10.71
C TRP A 285 -18.72 -3.11 -10.41
N LYS A 286 -18.10 -3.78 -11.39
CA LYS A 286 -17.59 -5.14 -11.26
C LYS A 286 -16.23 -5.26 -11.93
N LEU A 287 -15.33 -5.94 -11.24
CA LEU A 287 -14.01 -6.26 -11.76
C LEU A 287 -13.93 -7.77 -11.97
N TRP A 288 -13.73 -8.16 -13.22
CA TRP A 288 -13.52 -9.54 -13.62
C TRP A 288 -12.02 -9.83 -13.64
N ALA A 289 -11.60 -10.86 -12.92
CA ALA A 289 -10.22 -11.30 -12.85
C ALA A 289 -10.14 -12.79 -13.21
N SER A 290 -9.01 -13.23 -13.76
CA SER A 290 -8.72 -14.66 -13.89
C SER A 290 -8.76 -15.31 -12.51
N ASN A 291 -9.29 -16.53 -12.43
CA ASN A 291 -9.17 -17.32 -11.22
C ASN A 291 -7.97 -18.27 -11.39
N PRO A 292 -6.85 -18.05 -10.68
CA PRO A 292 -5.67 -18.90 -10.81
C PRO A 292 -5.91 -20.35 -10.35
N VAL A 293 -7.00 -20.60 -9.62
CA VAL A 293 -7.42 -21.97 -9.26
C VAL A 293 -8.09 -22.68 -10.45
N ASP A 294 -8.62 -21.96 -11.44
CA ASP A 294 -9.22 -22.58 -12.63
C ASP A 294 -8.17 -23.34 -13.48
N GLU A 295 -6.90 -22.93 -13.43
CA GLU A 295 -5.81 -23.69 -14.04
C GLU A 295 -5.65 -25.08 -13.41
N LEU A 296 -5.90 -25.18 -12.09
CA LEU A 296 -5.91 -26.46 -11.37
C LEU A 296 -7.19 -27.26 -11.66
N VAL A 297 -8.30 -26.59 -11.97
CA VAL A 297 -9.55 -27.26 -12.39
C VAL A 297 -9.33 -28.01 -13.71
N TRP A 298 -8.56 -27.44 -14.65
CA TRP A 298 -8.21 -28.14 -15.88
C TRP A 298 -7.32 -29.37 -15.62
N GLN A 299 -6.35 -29.27 -14.70
CA GLN A 299 -5.55 -30.43 -14.28
C GLN A 299 -6.40 -31.50 -13.58
N PHE A 300 -7.34 -31.09 -12.75
CA PHE A 300 -8.29 -31.98 -12.07
C PHE A 300 -9.16 -32.74 -13.07
N TRP A 301 -9.80 -32.03 -14.01
CA TRP A 301 -10.60 -32.68 -15.05
C TRP A 301 -9.74 -33.57 -15.96
N GLY A 302 -8.53 -33.15 -16.32
CA GLY A 302 -7.58 -33.99 -17.04
C GLY A 302 -7.15 -35.26 -16.27
N MET A 303 -7.26 -35.28 -14.94
CA MET A 303 -7.07 -36.48 -14.13
C MET A 303 -8.31 -37.37 -14.08
N VAL A 304 -9.51 -36.78 -13.98
CA VAL A 304 -10.79 -37.51 -13.93
C VAL A 304 -11.16 -38.10 -15.30
N GLU A 305 -10.84 -37.40 -16.39
CA GLU A 305 -11.14 -37.81 -17.77
C GLU A 305 -10.11 -38.79 -18.34
N LYS A 306 -9.00 -39.06 -17.62
CA LYS A 306 -8.15 -40.21 -17.96
C LYS A 306 -8.97 -41.48 -17.79
N ARG A 307 -9.36 -42.07 -18.93
CA ARG A 307 -9.96 -43.41 -19.02
C ARG A 307 -9.29 -44.34 -18.04
N GLU A 308 -10.09 -45.13 -17.32
CA GLU A 308 -9.60 -46.23 -16.48
C GLU A 308 -8.44 -46.91 -17.20
N GLN A 309 -7.24 -46.80 -16.62
CA GLN A 309 -6.15 -47.65 -17.05
C GLN A 309 -6.59 -49.06 -16.71
N VAL A 310 -7.00 -49.82 -17.73
CA VAL A 310 -7.23 -51.25 -17.60
C VAL A 310 -5.91 -51.83 -17.13
N MET A 311 -5.86 -52.18 -15.85
CA MET A 311 -4.70 -52.84 -15.28
C MET A 311 -4.52 -54.15 -16.04
N PRO A 312 -3.33 -54.45 -16.59
CA PRO A 312 -3.09 -55.72 -17.25
C PRO A 312 -3.42 -56.86 -16.27
N GLY A 313 -4.50 -57.60 -16.52
CA GLY A 313 -4.98 -58.68 -15.65
C GLY A 313 -6.37 -58.50 -15.02
N THR A 314 -7.11 -57.43 -15.32
CA THR A 314 -8.54 -57.36 -14.97
C THR A 314 -9.33 -58.20 -15.97
N TRP A 315 -9.59 -59.45 -15.60
CA TRP A 315 -10.46 -60.35 -16.36
C TRP A 315 -11.90 -59.84 -16.27
N ILE A 316 -12.53 -59.64 -17.41
CA ILE A 316 -13.96 -59.35 -17.54
C ILE A 316 -14.66 -60.72 -17.54
N ASP A 317 -15.58 -60.94 -16.61
CA ASP A 317 -16.51 -62.09 -16.62
C ASP A 317 -17.60 -61.90 -17.69
#